data_AF-A0A3B0V5Q9-F1
#
_entry.id   AF-A0A3B0V5Q9-F1
#
_cell.length_a   1.000
_cell.length_b   1.000
_cell.length_c   1.000
_cell.angle_alpha   90.00
_cell.angle_beta   90.00
_cell.angle_gamma   90.00
#
_symmetry.space_group_name_H-M   'P 1'
#
loop_
_entity.id
_entity.type
_entity.pdbx_description
1 polymer ?
#
loop_
_entity_poly.entity_id
_entity_poly.type
_entity_poly.pdbx_seq_one_letter_code
_entity_poly.pdbx_strand_id
1 'polypeptide(L)'
;MPAHEFLLEIKKKLDAQQLRHGPLVEQKVKKVAFCGGSGSFLMRKAFTSGADAFISSDFKYHDFFLYQNQMLLVDAGHYETEQFTKDLLFDLLTKKFPNFALQISNYNTNPVSFL
;
A
#
# COMPACT_ATOMS: atom_id res chain seq x y z
N MET A 1 12.03 -10.99 -5.65
CA MET A 1 12.92 -9.93 -6.16
C MET A 1 13.69 -9.29 -4.99
N PRO A 2 14.86 -8.69 -5.19
CA PRO A 2 15.55 -7.89 -4.16
C PRO A 2 14.63 -6.80 -3.57
N ALA A 3 14.81 -6.47 -2.28
CA ALA A 3 13.94 -5.53 -1.56
C ALA A 3 13.93 -4.13 -2.21
N HIS A 4 15.08 -3.64 -2.69
CA HIS A 4 15.16 -2.33 -3.35
C HIS A 4 14.37 -2.29 -4.68
N GLU A 5 14.52 -3.32 -5.53
CA GLU A 5 13.73 -3.42 -6.77
C GLU A 5 12.23 -3.51 -6.48
N PHE A 6 11.85 -4.25 -5.44
CA PHE A 6 10.47 -4.33 -4.98
C PHE A 6 9.92 -2.95 -4.60
N LEU A 7 10.65 -2.15 -3.82
CA LEU A 7 10.23 -0.82 -3.43
C LEU A 7 10.06 0.12 -4.64
N LEU A 8 10.96 0.05 -5.63
CA LEU A 8 10.84 0.81 -6.87
C LEU A 8 9.58 0.42 -7.67
N GLU A 9 9.30 -0.88 -7.76
CA GLU A 9 8.08 -1.40 -8.40
C GLU A 9 6.81 -0.91 -7.68
N ILE A 10 6.78 -0.96 -6.34
CA ILE A 10 5.63 -0.48 -5.56
C ILE A 10 5.44 1.03 -5.75
N LYS A 11 6.52 1.81 -5.66
CA LYS A 11 6.48 3.26 -5.87
C LYS A 11 5.84 3.59 -7.23
N LYS A 12 6.29 2.90 -8.28
CA LYS A 12 5.79 3.08 -9.65
C LYS A 12 4.33 2.64 -9.79
N LYS A 13 3.96 1.47 -9.27
CA LYS A 13 2.59 0.93 -9.42
C LYS A 13 1.53 1.74 -8.69
N LEU A 14 1.90 2.31 -7.55
CA LEU A 14 1.01 3.16 -6.75
C LEU A 14 1.09 4.64 -7.15
N ASP A 15 1.90 5.01 -8.15
CA ASP A 15 2.20 6.40 -8.50
C ASP A 15 2.55 7.26 -7.27
N ALA A 16 3.29 6.65 -6.33
CA ALA A 16 3.59 7.26 -5.03
C ALA A 16 4.81 8.18 -5.16
N GLN A 17 4.71 9.40 -4.63
CA GLN A 17 5.80 10.38 -4.65
C GLN A 17 6.99 9.91 -3.79
N GLN A 18 6.70 9.33 -2.63
CA GLN A 18 7.68 8.74 -1.72
C GLN A 18 7.12 7.48 -1.06
N LEU A 19 8.02 6.63 -0.56
CA LEU A 19 7.70 5.52 0.32
C LEU A 19 8.51 5.70 1.61
N ARG A 20 7.93 5.37 2.76
CA ARG A 20 8.72 5.15 3.99
C ARG A 20 8.80 3.65 4.20
N HIS A 21 9.96 3.13 4.56
CA HIS A 21 10.12 1.70 4.77
C HIS A 21 11.04 1.42 5.97
N GLY A 22 10.89 0.22 6.55
CA GLY A 22 11.83 -0.30 7.53
C GLY A 22 13.19 -0.64 6.92
N PRO A 23 14.16 -1.10 7.72
CA PRO A 23 15.44 -1.57 7.21
C PRO A 23 15.26 -2.59 6.09
N LEU A 24 16.11 -2.51 5.05
CA LEU A 24 16.06 -3.47 3.96
C LEU A 24 16.44 -4.86 4.48
N VAL A 25 15.64 -5.85 4.11
CA VAL A 25 15.93 -7.27 4.39
C VAL A 25 16.86 -7.81 3.30
N GLU A 26 17.82 -8.67 3.67
CA GLU A 26 18.73 -9.30 2.71
C GLU A 26 18.00 -10.32 1.81
N GLN A 27 16.93 -10.93 2.34
CA GLN A 27 16.14 -11.93 1.62
C GLN A 27 15.34 -11.31 0.47
N LYS A 28 15.17 -12.08 -0.60
CA LYS A 28 14.30 -11.70 -1.72
C LYS A 28 12.84 -11.71 -1.27
N VAL A 29 12.10 -10.65 -1.59
CA VAL A 29 10.64 -10.57 -1.42
C VAL A 29 9.96 -11.55 -2.39
N LYS A 30 9.17 -12.47 -1.86
CA LYS A 30 8.38 -13.46 -2.62
C LYS A 30 6.91 -13.43 -2.23
N LYS A 31 6.60 -13.25 -0.95
CA LYS A 31 5.25 -13.17 -0.41
C LYS A 31 4.99 -11.80 0.18
N VAL A 32 3.92 -11.16 -0.27
CA VAL A 32 3.55 -9.79 0.14
C VAL A 32 2.18 -9.83 0.77
N ALA A 33 2.06 -9.26 1.98
CA ALA A 33 0.79 -8.89 2.56
C ALA A 33 0.48 -7.42 2.19
N PHE A 34 -0.78 -7.13 1.87
CA PHE A 34 -1.21 -5.79 1.44
C PHE A 34 -2.51 -5.41 2.17
N CYS A 35 -2.56 -4.19 2.69
CA CYS A 35 -3.78 -3.56 3.19
C CYS A 35 -3.74 -2.08 2.83
N GLY A 36 -4.71 -1.60 2.04
CA GLY A 36 -4.86 -0.16 1.77
C GLY A 36 -5.19 0.63 3.04
N GLY A 37 -4.82 1.91 3.04
CA GLY A 37 -5.04 2.81 4.15
C GLY A 37 -4.35 2.37 5.44
N SER A 38 -5.01 2.62 6.57
CA SER A 38 -4.44 2.48 7.92
C SER A 38 -4.40 1.03 8.44
N GLY A 39 -3.50 0.19 7.89
CA GLY A 39 -3.44 -1.25 8.19
C GLY A 39 -2.43 -1.68 9.26
N SER A 40 -1.88 -0.76 10.05
CA SER A 40 -0.89 -1.06 11.10
C SER A 40 -1.36 -2.15 12.09
N PHE A 41 -2.65 -2.22 12.39
CA PHE A 41 -3.25 -3.24 13.25
C PHE A 41 -3.13 -4.68 12.69
N LEU A 42 -2.85 -4.84 11.39
CA LEU A 42 -2.67 -6.14 10.73
C LEU A 42 -1.22 -6.62 10.69
N MET A 43 -0.25 -5.84 11.17
CA MET A 43 1.19 -6.21 11.12
C MET A 43 1.45 -7.62 11.66
N ARG A 44 0.88 -7.95 12.83
CA ARG A 44 1.04 -9.28 13.43
C ARG A 44 0.49 -10.37 12.53
N LYS A 45 -0.66 -10.14 11.89
CA LYS A 45 -1.30 -11.11 10.98
C LYS A 45 -0.52 -11.27 9.68
N ALA A 46 0.02 -10.16 9.15
CA ALA A 46 0.91 -10.20 7.99
C ALA A 46 2.17 -11.03 8.31
N PHE A 47 2.80 -10.77 9.44
CA PHE A 47 3.98 -11.50 9.90
C PHE A 47 3.71 -13.00 10.10
N THR A 48 2.66 -13.36 10.84
CA THR A 48 2.34 -14.78 11.09
C THR A 48 1.86 -15.52 9.84
N SER A 49 1.43 -14.80 8.80
CA SER A 49 1.16 -15.41 7.49
C SER A 49 2.44 -15.80 6.74
N GLY A 50 3.62 -15.42 7.23
CA GLY A 50 4.90 -15.62 6.57
C GLY A 50 5.17 -14.66 5.41
N ALA A 51 4.64 -13.43 5.49
CA ALA A 51 4.92 -12.41 4.49
C ALA A 51 6.37 -11.92 4.62
N ASP A 52 7.05 -11.75 3.48
CA ASP A 52 8.37 -11.13 3.40
C ASP A 52 8.28 -9.61 3.45
N ALA A 53 7.16 -9.06 2.98
CA ALA A 53 6.86 -7.63 3.03
C ALA A 53 5.40 -7.38 3.38
N PHE A 54 5.14 -6.32 4.14
CA PHE A 54 3.80 -5.82 4.42
C PHE A 54 3.68 -4.38 3.95
N ILE A 55 2.77 -4.15 3.00
CA ILE A 55 2.46 -2.82 2.45
C ILE A 55 1.17 -2.31 3.09
N SER A 56 1.23 -1.11 3.65
CA SER A 56 0.07 -0.37 4.15
C SER A 56 0.41 1.12 4.30
N SER A 57 -0.33 1.88 5.10
CA SER A 57 0.02 3.25 5.47
C SER A 57 -0.19 3.53 6.96
N ASP A 58 0.14 4.77 7.35
CA ASP A 58 -0.08 5.33 8.69
C ASP A 58 0.71 4.61 9.78
N PHE A 59 1.87 4.08 9.43
CA PHE A 59 2.78 3.49 10.41
C PHE A 59 3.41 4.57 11.27
N LYS A 60 3.34 4.37 12.58
CA LYS A 60 4.01 5.21 13.58
C LYS A 60 5.49 4.89 13.60
N TYR A 61 6.28 5.82 14.09
CA TYR A 61 7.74 5.65 14.22
C TYR A 61 8.13 4.32 14.88
N HIS A 62 7.47 3.97 15.99
CA HIS A 62 7.75 2.74 16.74
C HIS A 62 7.36 1.46 16.01
N ASP A 63 6.44 1.52 15.04
CA ASP A 63 6.03 0.34 14.27
C ASP A 63 7.20 -0.20 13.42
N PHE A 64 8.08 0.68 12.93
CA PHE A 64 9.27 0.29 12.14
C PHE A 64 10.35 -0.45 12.95
N PHE A 65 10.21 -0.52 14.27
CA PHE A 65 11.07 -1.35 15.12
C PHE A 65 10.56 -2.79 15.25
N LEU A 66 9.32 -3.05 14.84
CA LEU A 66 8.74 -4.39 14.87
C LEU A 66 9.22 -5.19 13.65
N TYR A 67 9.50 -6.47 13.88
CA TYR A 67 9.85 -7.44 12.83
C TYR A 67 11.06 -7.04 11.94
N GLN A 68 11.95 -6.20 12.46
CA GLN A 68 13.18 -5.78 11.78
C GLN A 68 13.98 -6.99 11.31
N ASN A 69 14.51 -6.91 10.09
CA ASN A 69 15.25 -7.99 9.43
C ASN A 69 14.44 -9.27 9.17
N GLN A 70 13.14 -9.31 9.49
CA GLN A 70 12.29 -10.49 9.29
C GLN A 70 11.16 -10.24 8.28
N MET A 71 10.57 -9.05 8.29
CA MET A 71 9.53 -8.63 7.33
C MET A 71 9.71 -7.15 7.00
N LEU A 72 9.79 -6.83 5.70
CA LEU A 72 9.89 -5.45 5.23
C LEU A 72 8.56 -4.73 5.41
N LEU A 73 8.53 -3.72 6.30
CA LEU A 73 7.39 -2.81 6.41
C LEU A 73 7.52 -1.69 5.37
N VAL A 74 6.44 -1.45 4.62
CA VAL A 74 6.37 -0.39 3.60
C VAL A 74 5.13 0.47 3.87
N ASP A 75 5.36 1.70 4.30
CA ASP A 75 4.37 2.77 4.30
C ASP A 75 4.32 3.39 2.90
N ALA A 76 3.28 3.04 2.16
CA ALA A 76 3.09 3.45 0.78
C ALA A 76 2.15 4.65 0.61
N GLY A 77 1.71 5.26 1.72
CA GLY A 77 0.77 6.38 1.71
C GLY A 77 -0.70 5.94 1.71
N HIS A 78 -1.51 6.65 2.49
CA HIS A 78 -2.93 6.30 2.69
C HIS A 78 -3.72 6.49 1.41
N TYR A 79 -3.60 7.67 0.81
CA TYR A 79 -4.29 8.00 -0.42
C TYR A 79 -3.79 7.14 -1.58
N GLU A 80 -2.48 6.98 -1.70
CA GLU A 80 -1.81 6.27 -2.79
C GLU A 80 -2.23 4.80 -2.88
N THR A 81 -2.47 4.17 -1.73
CA THR A 81 -2.93 2.77 -1.67
C THR A 81 -4.42 2.60 -1.94
N GLU A 82 -5.23 3.66 -1.78
CA GLU A 82 -6.69 3.59 -1.93
C GLU A 82 -7.24 4.26 -3.20
N GLN A 83 -6.45 5.07 -3.90
CA GLN A 83 -6.89 5.89 -5.04
C GLN A 83 -7.53 5.07 -6.19
N PHE A 84 -7.21 3.78 -6.29
CA PHE A 84 -7.75 2.85 -7.30
C PHE A 84 -9.15 2.32 -6.95
N THR A 85 -9.60 2.50 -5.70
CA THR A 85 -10.90 1.99 -5.23
C THR A 85 -12.05 2.62 -6.01
N LYS A 86 -11.92 3.90 -6.41
CA LYS A 86 -12.93 4.60 -7.19
C LYS A 86 -13.16 3.95 -8.56
N ASP A 87 -12.09 3.48 -9.22
CA ASP A 87 -12.16 2.84 -10.53
C ASP A 87 -12.79 1.45 -10.40
N LEU A 88 -12.41 0.70 -9.37
CA LEU A 88 -13.03 -0.59 -9.05
C LEU A 88 -14.54 -0.45 -8.79
N LEU A 89 -14.94 0.54 -7.98
CA LEU A 89 -16.34 0.80 -7.70
C LEU A 89 -17.08 1.24 -8.95
N PHE A 90 -16.48 2.08 -9.78
CA PHE A 90 -17.05 2.51 -11.05
C PHE A 90 -17.34 1.32 -11.96
N ASP A 91 -16.39 0.41 -12.12
CA ASP A 91 -16.55 -0.80 -12.93
C ASP A 91 -17.66 -1.71 -12.38
N LEU A 92 -17.69 -1.93 -11.07
CA LEU A 92 -18.71 -2.76 -10.41
C LEU A 92 -20.12 -2.16 -10.57
N LEU A 93 -20.24 -0.85 -10.36
CA LEU A 93 -21.52 -0.16 -10.46
C LEU A 93 -21.99 -0.05 -11.92
N THR A 94 -21.09 0.18 -12.88
CA THR A 94 -21.41 0.21 -14.31
C THR A 94 -21.98 -1.13 -14.77
N LYS A 95 -21.39 -2.23 -14.34
CA LYS A 95 -21.89 -3.58 -14.64
C LYS A 95 -23.25 -3.86 -14.01
N LYS A 96 -23.47 -3.37 -12.79
CA LYS A 96 -24.70 -3.62 -12.02
C LYS A 96 -25.87 -2.72 -12.47
N PHE A 97 -25.57 -1.50 -12.91
CA PHE A 97 -26.54 -0.48 -13.28
C PHE A 97 -26.22 0.09 -14.68
N PRO A 98 -26.40 -0.70 -15.76
CA PRO A 98 -25.95 -0.32 -17.10
C PRO A 98 -26.66 0.91 -17.68
N ASN A 99 -27.81 1.30 -17.12
CA ASN A 99 -28.61 2.43 -17.59
C ASN A 99 -28.39 3.72 -16.77
N PHE A 100 -27.41 3.73 -15.84
CA PHE A 100 -27.10 4.88 -15.02
C PHE A 100 -25.75 5.48 -15.42
N ALA A 101 -25.71 6.78 -15.69
CA ALA A 101 -24.47 7.48 -16.01
C ALA A 101 -23.68 7.76 -14.74
N LEU A 102 -22.66 6.95 -14.47
CA LEU A 102 -21.73 7.15 -13.36
C LEU A 102 -20.65 8.17 -13.73
N GLN A 103 -20.11 8.84 -12.71
CA GLN A 103 -18.97 9.74 -12.85
C GLN A 103 -17.96 9.49 -11.72
N ILE A 104 -16.69 9.58 -12.05
CA ILE A 104 -15.59 9.55 -11.09
C ILE A 104 -15.20 10.99 -10.77
N SER A 105 -15.01 11.30 -9.48
CA SER A 105 -14.50 12.60 -9.08
C SER A 105 -13.08 12.80 -9.61
N ASN A 106 -12.86 13.94 -10.26
CA ASN A 106 -11.54 14.40 -10.71
C ASN A 106 -10.81 15.23 -9.64
N TYR A 107 -11.45 15.50 -8.50
CA TYR A 107 -10.85 16.28 -7.42
C TYR A 107 -9.90 15.41 -6.60
N ASN A 108 -8.65 15.84 -6.47
CA ASN A 108 -7.67 15.18 -5.60
C ASN A 108 -7.93 15.58 -4.15
N THR A 109 -8.27 14.59 -3.32
CA THR A 109 -8.55 14.77 -1.89
C THR A 109 -7.38 14.39 -0.98
N ASN A 110 -6.18 14.16 -1.52
CA ASN A 110 -4.99 13.86 -0.72
C ASN A 110 -4.59 15.12 0.09
N PRO A 111 -4.64 15.11 1.43
CA PRO A 111 -4.24 16.25 2.23
C PRO A 111 -2.71 16.31 2.45
N VAL A 112 -1.98 15.28 2.03
CA VAL A 112 -0.54 15.15 2.25
C VAL A 112 0.21 15.66 1.00
N SER A 113 1.16 16.56 1.24
CA SER A 113 2.07 17.08 0.21
C SER A 113 3.50 16.63 0.49
N PHE A 114 4.27 16.46 -0.57
CA PHE A 114 5.67 16.02 -0.54
C PHE A 114 6.58 17.12 -1.09
N LEU A 115 7.83 17.18 -0.60
CA LEU A 115 8.88 18.09 -1.07
C LEU A 115 9.90 17.34 -1.93
#